data_AF-A0A2N5KX42-F1
#
_entry.id   AF-A0A2N5KX42-F1
#
_cell.length_a   1.000
_cell.length_b   1.000
_cell.length_c   1.000
_cell.angle_alpha   90.00
_cell.angle_beta   90.00
_cell.angle_gamma   90.00
#
_symmetry.space_group_name_H-M   'P 1'
#
loop_
_entity.id
_entity.type
_entity.pdbx_description
1 polymer ?
#
loop_
_entity_poly.entity_id
_entity_poly.type
_entity_poly.pdbx_seq_one_letter_code
_entity_poly.pdbx_strand_id
1 'polypeptide(L)' 'MKRKINLALIREKRLKLGYSNEDMANSLGLASPDKYFRREHGTYKFQATELPALSKKLGIPLEKIFV' A
#
# COMPACT_ATOMS: atom_id res chain seq x y z
N MET A 1 -16.24 -14.96 4.64
CA MET A 1 -16.09 -13.52 4.28
C MET A 1 -14.77 -13.30 3.56
N LYS A 2 -14.77 -12.80 2.31
CA LYS A 2 -13.52 -12.41 1.61
C LYS A 2 -13.14 -11.00 2.05
N ARG A 3 -12.13 -10.88 2.92
CA ARG A 3 -11.52 -9.60 3.27
C ARG A 3 -10.79 -9.03 2.05
N LYS A 4 -11.12 -7.80 1.64
CA LYS A 4 -10.46 -7.09 0.54
C LYS A 4 -9.56 -6.00 1.11
N ILE A 5 -8.53 -5.62 0.36
CA ILE A 5 -7.65 -4.52 0.75
C ILE A 5 -8.33 -3.20 0.43
N ASN A 6 -8.33 -2.27 1.39
CA ASN A 6 -8.86 -0.92 1.24
C ASN A 6 -7.84 0.00 0.53
N LEU A 7 -7.85 -0.06 -0.80
CA LEU A 7 -6.97 0.74 -1.65
C LEU A 7 -7.19 2.26 -1.50
N ALA A 8 -8.45 2.68 -1.25
CA ALA A 8 -8.78 4.08 -1.03
C ALA A 8 -8.12 4.63 0.24
N LEU A 9 -8.18 3.88 1.34
CA LEU A 9 -7.51 4.22 2.60
C LEU A 9 -5.99 4.33 2.43
N ILE A 10 -5.38 3.38 1.71
CA ILE A 10 -3.94 3.37 1.43
C ILE A 10 -3.54 4.65 0.68
N ARG A 11 -4.25 4.96 -0.39
CA ARG A 11 -3.99 6.16 -1.20
C ARG A 11 -4.17 7.44 -0.40
N GLU A 12 -5.27 7.56 0.33
CA GLU A 12 -5.55 8.73 1.16
C GLU A 12 -4.44 8.96 2.19
N LYS A 13 -4.00 7.89 2.87
CA LYS A 13 -2.91 8.00 3.85
C LYS A 13 -1.57 8.34 3.21
N ARG A 14 -1.23 7.73 2.08
CA ARG A 14 -0.01 8.07 1.33
C ARG A 14 0.03 9.56 0.98
N LEU A 15 -1.08 10.09 0.44
CA LEU A 15 -1.17 11.50 0.06
C LEU A 15 -1.11 12.42 1.29
N LYS A 16 -1.80 12.09 2.39
CA LYS A 16 -1.73 12.86 3.64
C LYS A 16 -0.33 12.92 4.25
N LEU A 17 0.46 11.87 4.08
CA LEU A 17 1.84 11.81 4.55
C LEU A 17 2.85 12.42 3.55
N GLY A 18 2.39 12.85 2.37
CA GLY A 18 3.25 13.44 1.34
C GLY A 18 4.17 12.44 0.65
N TYR A 19 3.89 11.13 0.72
CA TYR A 19 4.74 10.13 0.09
C TYR A 19 4.48 10.01 -1.41
N SER A 20 5.56 10.02 -2.17
CA SER A 20 5.55 9.71 -3.60
C SER A 20 5.35 8.21 -3.83
N ASN A 21 5.06 7.82 -5.08
CA ASN A 21 5.02 6.40 -5.45
C ASN A 21 6.41 5.74 -5.31
N GLU A 22 7.48 6.51 -5.47
CA GLU A 22 8.86 6.05 -5.31
C GLU A 22 9.19 5.74 -3.85
N ASP A 23 8.81 6.63 -2.92
CA ASP A 23 8.97 6.40 -1.48
C ASP A 23 8.31 5.09 -1.04
N MET A 24 7.12 4.83 -1.58
CA MET A 24 6.37 3.62 -1.29
C MET A 24 7.00 2.39 -1.93
N ALA A 25 7.40 2.47 -3.20
CA ALA A 25 8.08 1.38 -3.87
C ALA A 25 9.34 0.95 -3.12
N ASN A 26 10.19 1.91 -2.74
CA ASN A 26 11.40 1.67 -1.96
C ASN A 26 11.08 1.03 -0.60
N SER A 27 10.04 1.52 0.09
CA SER A 27 9.63 0.97 1.39
C SER A 27 9.08 -0.46 1.31
N LEU A 28 8.52 -0.85 0.16
CA LEU A 28 7.96 -2.18 -0.09
C LEU A 28 8.95 -3.12 -0.80
N GLY A 29 10.18 -2.67 -1.08
CA GLY A 29 11.17 -3.45 -1.85
C GLY A 29 10.77 -3.68 -3.31
N LEU A 30 9.95 -2.79 -3.88
CA LEU A 30 9.52 -2.85 -5.28
C LEU A 30 10.55 -2.16 -6.18
N ALA A 31 10.86 -2.80 -7.31
CA ALA A 31 11.88 -2.30 -8.24
C ALA A 31 11.55 -0.96 -8.93
N SER A 32 10.29 -0.48 -8.89
CA SER A 32 9.94 0.80 -9.51
C SER A 32 8.65 1.42 -8.93
N PRO A 33 8.48 2.75 -9.05
CA PRO A 33 7.27 3.46 -8.62
C PRO A 33 5.99 2.94 -9.30
N ASP A 34 6.07 2.53 -10.57
CA ASP A 34 4.94 1.97 -11.32
C ASP A 34 4.39 0.68 -10.69
N LYS A 35 5.27 -0.14 -10.11
CA LYS A 35 4.85 -1.37 -9.44
C LYS A 35 4.01 -1.08 -8.20
N TYR A 36 4.34 -0.01 -7.47
CA TYR A 36 3.51 0.47 -6.38
C TYR A 36 2.19 1.06 -6.91
N PHE A 37 2.25 1.94 -7.91
CA PHE A 37 1.08 2.58 -8.51
C PHE A 37 0.02 1.56 -8.94
N ARG A 38 0.42 0.49 -9.65
CA ARG A 38 -0.49 -0.57 -10.10
C ARG A 38 -1.17 -1.32 -8.95
N ARG A 39 -0.50 -1.46 -7.79
CA ARG A 39 -1.11 -2.05 -6.59
C ARG A 39 -2.13 -1.13 -5.96
N GLU A 40 -1.77 0.14 -5.81
CA GLU A 40 -2.67 1.15 -5.25
C GLU A 40 -3.94 1.37 -6.11
N HIS A 41 -3.84 1.19 -7.42
CA HIS A 41 -5.00 1.30 -8.34
C HIS A 41 -5.72 -0.04 -8.59
N GLY A 42 -5.28 -1.12 -7.96
CA GLY A 42 -5.95 -2.42 -8.04
C GLY A 42 -5.69 -3.21 -9.33
N THR A 43 -4.81 -2.73 -10.21
CA THR A 43 -4.31 -3.50 -11.37
C THR A 43 -3.57 -4.77 -10.89
N TYR A 44 -2.80 -4.64 -9.81
CA TYR A 44 -2.21 -5.78 -9.10
C TYR A 44 -2.65 -5.80 -7.65
N LYS A 45 -2.59 -6.97 -7.03
CA LYS A 45 -2.84 -7.12 -5.59
C LYS A 45 -1.54 -6.91 -4.82
N PHE A 46 -1.63 -6.25 -3.67
CA PHE A 46 -0.57 -6.32 -2.68
C PHE A 46 -0.36 -7.76 -2.25
N GLN A 47 0.90 -8.17 -2.19
CA GLN A 47 1.29 -9.49 -1.71
C GLN A 47 1.29 -9.50 -0.18
N ALA A 48 1.05 -10.67 0.43
CA ALA A 48 1.03 -10.80 1.88
C ALA A 48 2.35 -10.32 2.54
N THR A 49 3.48 -10.50 1.86
CA THR A 49 4.81 -10.06 2.29
C THR A 49 4.97 -8.54 2.28
N GLU A 50 4.19 -7.82 1.47
CA GLU A 50 4.26 -6.35 1.35
C GLU A 50 3.42 -5.65 2.44
N LEU A 51 2.41 -6.34 3.00
CA LEU A 51 1.45 -5.72 3.91
C LEU A 51 2.06 -5.23 5.24
N PRO A 52 2.99 -5.95 5.89
CA PRO A 52 3.65 -5.44 7.10
C PRO A 52 4.46 -4.16 6.82
N ALA A 53 5.17 -4.11 5.70
CA ALA A 53 5.94 -2.94 5.29
C ALA A 53 5.02 -1.75 4.97
N LEU A 54 3.92 -2.01 4.27
CA LEU A 54 2.89 -1.02 3.95
C LEU A 54 2.24 -0.45 5.24
N SER A 55 1.85 -1.34 6.16
CA SER A 55 1.28 -1.00 7.46
C SER A 55 2.21 -0.10 8.26
N LYS A 56 3.49 -0.48 8.36
CA LYS A 56 4.52 0.30 9.06
C LYS A 56 4.75 1.67 8.40
N LYS A 57 4.90 1.71 7.07
CA LYS A 57 5.18 2.96 6.33
C LYS A 57 4.04 3.95 6.44
N LEU A 58 2.78 3.49 6.39
CA LEU A 58 1.60 4.36 6.43
C LEU A 58 1.07 4.60 7.85
N GLY A 59 1.62 3.92 8.87
CA GLY A 59 1.12 3.99 10.24
C GLY A 59 -0.32 3.48 10.39
N ILE A 60 -0.73 2.53 9.55
CA ILE A 60 -2.07 1.93 9.57
C ILE A 60 -1.95 0.55 10.21
N PRO A 61 -2.71 0.26 11.29
CA PRO A 61 -2.79 -1.10 11.82
C PRO A 61 -3.19 -2.09 10.73
N LEU A 62 -2.52 -3.24 10.66
CA LEU A 62 -2.69 -4.21 9.58
C LEU A 62 -4.15 -4.66 9.43
N GLU A 63 -4.88 -4.77 10.54
CA GLU A 63 -6.29 -5.15 10.58
C GLU A 63 -7.19 -4.13 9.88
N LYS A 64 -6.82 -2.83 9.93
CA LYS A 64 -7.58 -1.73 9.32
C LYS A 64 -7.34 -1.60 7.82
N ILE A 65 -6.35 -2.30 7.27
CA ILE A 65 -6.09 -2.34 5.83
C ILE A 65 -7.18 -3.16 5.12
N PHE A 66 -7.88 -4.04 5.84
CA PHE A 66 -8.89 -4.92 5.27
C PHE A 66 -10.32 -4.38 5.47
N VAL A 67 -11.18 -4.59 4.46
CA VAL A 67 -12.63 -4.33 4.45
C VAL A 67 -13.42 -5.56 4.04
#